data_AF-A0A925JX45-F1
#
_entry.id   AF-A0A925JX45-F1
#
_cell.length_a   1.000
_cell.length_b   1.000
_cell.length_c   1.000
_cell.angle_alpha   90.00
_cell.angle_beta   90.00
_cell.angle_gamma   90.00
#
_symmetry.space_group_name_H-M   'P 1'
#
loop_
_entity.id
_entity.type
_entity.pdbx_description
1 polymer ?
#
loop_
_entity_poly.entity_id
_entity_poly.type
_entity_poly.pdbx_seq_one_letter_code
_entity_poly.pdbx_strand_id
1 'polypeptide(L)'
;MNIKRITSPLAPALAVALSFPIAAAAQQPATPSHADRSAAEKIVAAWPNRPKLGANQMIAKYGAPQEATLERLVWQNQGPYKRITVTRVEHHHDFPKPHMDYIEHTIAYRVPAEKAGELTAYDGSLTFDRTRGEMSARCDLEGHNILTLNLANDIATANKSARQARKEFGQNVVDDALGKYPPYTTALRFEPEKNNVTFADTPVIPGSPERPITDPNTRSRSKESAGDGEILGFIGAVSDNEIVAALEAGKKKLSPAVTAYAKMLHQEHGKNLEATLALGQKINVTPIETAAVDKLRVSGAGELAALAPLEGNEFGSAYLLAMIKDHTEVLGMIDNQLLKRAENEAVKKHLTDTRSHVANHLAEGKKLQASLKQ
;
A
#
# COMPACT_ATOMS: atom_id res chain seq x y z
N MET A 1 16.13 -45.34 41.73
CA MET A 1 15.67 -43.95 41.53
C MET A 1 16.69 -43.24 40.67
N ASN A 2 16.35 -43.00 39.40
CA ASN A 2 17.28 -42.51 38.39
C ASN A 2 16.66 -41.24 37.77
N ILE A 3 17.21 -40.07 38.10
CA ILE A 3 16.69 -38.77 37.64
C ILE A 3 17.47 -38.40 36.37
N LYS A 4 16.81 -38.53 35.21
CA LYS A 4 17.34 -38.06 33.92
C LYS A 4 17.20 -36.53 33.85
N ARG A 5 18.35 -35.85 33.76
CA ARG A 5 18.44 -34.44 33.31
C ARG A 5 18.01 -34.36 31.84
N ILE A 6 17.02 -33.53 31.55
CA ILE A 6 16.65 -33.13 30.19
C ILE A 6 17.34 -31.80 29.93
N THR A 7 18.47 -31.85 29.21
CA THR A 7 19.08 -30.69 28.57
C THR A 7 18.63 -30.68 27.12
N SER A 8 17.71 -29.79 26.77
CA SER A 8 17.38 -29.51 25.37
C SER A 8 18.36 -28.45 24.84
N PRO A 9 19.09 -28.69 23.74
CA PRO A 9 19.91 -27.67 23.12
C PRO A 9 19.01 -26.70 22.35
N LEU A 10 19.24 -25.39 22.51
CA LEU A 10 18.69 -24.39 21.59
C LEU A 10 19.17 -24.71 20.16
N ALA A 11 18.23 -24.74 19.23
CA ALA A 11 18.53 -24.85 17.80
C ALA A 11 19.36 -23.63 17.35
N PRO A 12 20.35 -23.81 16.44
CA PRO A 12 21.13 -22.70 15.92
C PRO A 12 20.24 -21.81 15.04
N ALA A 13 20.40 -20.50 15.21
CA ALA A 13 19.77 -19.48 14.38
C ALA A 13 20.16 -19.69 12.91
N LEU A 14 19.15 -19.75 12.04
CA LEU A 14 19.30 -19.81 10.59
C LEU A 14 19.97 -18.51 10.11
N ALA A 15 21.22 -18.60 9.66
CA ALA A 15 21.85 -17.53 8.90
C ALA A 15 21.21 -17.50 7.49
N VAL A 16 20.36 -16.52 7.21
CA VAL A 16 19.89 -16.25 5.85
C VAL A 16 20.99 -15.48 5.13
N ALA A 17 21.84 -16.21 4.40
CA ALA A 17 22.75 -15.61 3.44
C ALA A 17 21.93 -15.02 2.28
N LEU A 18 22.12 -13.72 2.01
CA LEU A 18 21.53 -13.03 0.87
C LEU A 18 22.20 -13.51 -0.44
N SER A 19 21.61 -14.50 -1.09
CA SER A 19 21.90 -14.88 -2.47
C SER A 19 20.84 -14.30 -3.41
N PHE A 20 21.30 -13.58 -4.44
CA PHE A 20 20.46 -12.95 -5.45
C PHE A 20 20.01 -13.96 -6.51
N PRO A 21 18.70 -14.09 -6.81
CA PRO A 21 18.28 -14.69 -8.06
C PRO A 21 18.26 -13.64 -9.18
N ILE A 22 18.79 -14.05 -10.33
CA ILE A 22 18.68 -13.33 -11.60
C ILE A 22 17.21 -13.28 -12.00
N ALA A 23 16.75 -12.10 -12.46
CA ALA A 23 15.37 -11.83 -12.85
C ALA A 23 14.84 -12.87 -13.85
N ALA A 24 13.81 -13.62 -13.46
CA ALA A 24 13.01 -14.41 -14.38
C ALA A 24 12.15 -13.44 -15.22
N ALA A 25 12.22 -13.58 -16.54
CA ALA A 25 11.39 -12.84 -17.47
C ALA A 25 9.90 -13.08 -17.17
N ALA A 26 9.13 -12.00 -17.14
CA ALA A 26 7.68 -12.05 -16.93
C ALA A 26 7.00 -12.87 -18.03
N GLN A 27 6.44 -14.02 -17.67
CA GLN A 27 5.57 -14.80 -18.54
C GLN A 27 4.21 -14.09 -18.65
N GLN A 28 3.72 -13.94 -19.88
CA GLN A 28 2.34 -13.51 -20.15
C GLN A 28 1.35 -14.44 -19.41
N PRO A 29 0.25 -13.90 -18.84
CA PRO A 29 -0.71 -14.73 -18.13
C PRO A 29 -1.33 -15.75 -19.09
N ALA A 30 -1.20 -17.02 -18.72
CA ALA A 30 -1.85 -18.12 -19.42
C ALA A 30 -3.38 -17.92 -19.41
N THR A 31 -4.02 -18.17 -20.55
CA THR A 31 -5.48 -18.32 -20.61
C THR A 31 -5.93 -19.41 -19.64
N PRO A 32 -6.85 -19.13 -18.69
CA PRO A 32 -7.29 -20.10 -17.70
C PRO A 32 -7.84 -21.35 -18.39
N SER A 33 -7.33 -22.51 -18.00
CA SER A 33 -7.78 -23.78 -18.55
C SER A 33 -9.18 -24.10 -18.02
N HIS A 34 -9.96 -24.94 -18.71
CA HIS A 34 -11.31 -25.34 -18.28
C HIS A 34 -11.43 -25.86 -16.83
N ALA A 35 -10.30 -26.24 -16.19
CA ALA A 35 -10.25 -26.61 -14.78
C ALA A 35 -10.62 -25.46 -13.81
N ASP A 36 -10.35 -24.21 -14.18
CA ASP A 36 -10.57 -23.03 -13.33
C ASP A 36 -12.05 -22.61 -13.32
N ARG A 37 -12.76 -22.82 -14.44
CA ARG A 37 -14.20 -22.54 -14.54
C ARG A 37 -15.03 -23.46 -13.65
N SER A 38 -14.77 -24.77 -13.71
CA SER A 38 -15.51 -25.75 -12.89
C SER A 38 -15.29 -25.53 -11.38
N ALA A 39 -14.09 -25.10 -10.99
CA ALA A 39 -13.82 -24.74 -9.59
C ALA A 39 -14.64 -23.52 -9.15
N ALA A 40 -14.70 -22.46 -9.96
CA ALA A 40 -15.52 -21.28 -9.67
C ALA A 40 -17.01 -21.62 -9.58
N GLU A 41 -17.53 -22.43 -10.50
CA GLU A 41 -18.94 -22.87 -10.49
C GLU A 41 -19.30 -23.67 -9.22
N LYS A 42 -18.38 -24.51 -8.71
CA LYS A 42 -18.56 -25.24 -7.45
C LYS A 42 -18.62 -24.31 -6.24
N ILE A 43 -17.77 -23.29 -6.20
CA ILE A 43 -17.77 -22.28 -5.12
C ILE A 43 -19.11 -21.52 -5.12
N VAL A 44 -19.52 -21.04 -6.29
CA VAL A 44 -20.75 -20.27 -6.49
C VAL A 44 -22.01 -21.09 -6.23
N ALA A 45 -21.96 -22.42 -6.34
CA ALA A 45 -23.10 -23.29 -6.09
C ALA A 45 -23.72 -23.09 -4.69
N ALA A 46 -22.90 -22.74 -3.69
CA ALA A 46 -23.28 -22.51 -2.29
C ALA A 46 -23.63 -21.04 -1.95
N TRP A 47 -23.62 -20.14 -2.94
CA TRP A 47 -23.95 -18.73 -2.74
C TRP A 47 -25.46 -18.47 -2.67
N PRO A 48 -25.88 -17.34 -2.04
CA PRO A 48 -27.27 -16.89 -2.13
C PRO A 48 -27.74 -16.73 -3.57
N ASN A 49 -29.05 -16.88 -3.79
CA ASN A 49 -29.64 -17.00 -5.12
C ASN A 49 -29.27 -15.84 -6.07
N ARG A 50 -29.30 -14.58 -5.62
CA ARG A 50 -29.04 -13.42 -6.49
C ARG A 50 -27.56 -13.31 -6.90
N PRO A 51 -26.58 -13.27 -5.97
CA PRO A 51 -25.15 -13.37 -6.28
C PRO A 51 -24.80 -14.57 -7.15
N LYS A 52 -25.41 -15.74 -6.91
CA LYS A 52 -25.20 -16.94 -7.71
C LYS A 52 -25.61 -16.73 -9.17
N LEU A 53 -26.76 -16.09 -9.41
CA LEU A 53 -27.22 -15.76 -10.76
C LEU A 53 -26.27 -14.76 -11.43
N GLY A 54 -25.90 -13.68 -10.74
CA GLY A 54 -24.96 -12.68 -11.26
C GLY A 54 -23.58 -13.28 -11.59
N ALA A 55 -23.06 -14.13 -10.71
CA ALA A 55 -21.80 -14.84 -10.93
C ALA A 55 -21.87 -15.73 -12.17
N ASN A 56 -22.93 -16.52 -12.32
CA ASN A 56 -23.10 -17.38 -13.50
C ASN A 56 -23.24 -16.56 -14.80
N GLN A 57 -23.90 -15.41 -14.76
CA GLN A 57 -23.98 -14.49 -15.89
C GLN A 57 -22.61 -13.94 -16.27
N MET A 58 -21.82 -13.50 -15.29
CA MET A 58 -20.46 -12.99 -15.53
C MET A 58 -19.52 -14.11 -16.03
N ILE A 59 -19.60 -15.33 -15.48
CA ILE A 59 -18.85 -16.50 -15.98
C ILE A 59 -19.23 -16.82 -17.43
N ALA A 60 -20.52 -16.78 -17.75
CA ALA A 60 -20.99 -17.05 -19.11
C ALA A 60 -20.49 -16.00 -20.11
N LYS A 61 -20.41 -14.73 -19.70
CA LYS A 61 -19.98 -13.62 -20.56
C LYS A 61 -18.47 -13.47 -20.68
N TYR A 62 -17.74 -13.56 -19.56
CA TYR A 62 -16.31 -13.25 -19.46
C TYR A 62 -15.41 -14.48 -19.27
N GLY A 63 -15.98 -15.68 -19.18
CA GLY A 63 -15.24 -16.91 -18.95
C GLY A 63 -14.84 -17.09 -17.48
N ALA A 64 -13.83 -17.93 -17.23
CA ALA A 64 -13.37 -18.23 -15.88
C ALA A 64 -12.78 -16.96 -15.21
N PRO A 65 -13.12 -16.67 -13.94
CA PRO A 65 -12.51 -15.56 -13.20
C PRO A 65 -11.04 -15.86 -12.91
N GLN A 66 -10.21 -14.81 -12.77
CA GLN A 66 -8.82 -14.95 -12.33
C GLN A 66 -8.72 -15.16 -10.81
N GLU A 67 -9.73 -14.73 -10.05
CA GLU A 67 -9.84 -14.99 -8.62
C GLU A 67 -11.21 -15.61 -8.31
N ALA A 68 -11.22 -16.74 -7.60
CA ALA A 68 -12.45 -17.36 -7.09
C ALA A 68 -12.26 -17.74 -5.62
N THR A 69 -13.03 -17.11 -4.73
CA THR A 69 -13.02 -17.36 -3.29
C THR A 69 -14.44 -17.61 -2.80
N LEU A 70 -14.60 -18.05 -1.55
CA LEU A 70 -15.93 -18.25 -0.95
C LEU A 70 -16.78 -16.96 -0.92
N GLU A 71 -16.14 -15.78 -0.96
CA GLU A 71 -16.81 -14.49 -0.79
C GLU A 71 -16.89 -13.65 -2.08
N ARG A 72 -16.06 -13.92 -3.09
CA ARG A 72 -16.04 -13.15 -4.34
C ARG A 72 -15.44 -13.88 -5.54
N LEU A 73 -15.86 -13.44 -6.72
CA LEU A 73 -15.22 -13.70 -8.01
C LEU A 73 -14.65 -12.41 -8.58
N VAL A 74 -13.46 -12.47 -9.20
CA VAL A 74 -12.83 -11.30 -9.83
C VAL A 74 -12.33 -11.63 -11.23
N TRP A 75 -12.68 -10.77 -12.18
CA TRP A 75 -12.06 -10.69 -13.49
C TRP A 75 -11.25 -9.39 -13.61
N GLN A 76 -10.06 -9.48 -14.17
CA GLN A 76 -9.19 -8.33 -14.42
C GLN A 76 -9.13 -8.04 -15.92
N ASN A 77 -9.02 -6.76 -16.26
CA ASN A 77 -8.75 -6.28 -17.63
C ASN A 77 -9.70 -6.85 -18.70
N GLN A 78 -11.00 -6.85 -18.41
CA GLN A 78 -12.03 -7.30 -19.34
C GLN A 78 -12.65 -6.10 -20.07
N GLY A 79 -12.38 -5.97 -21.37
CA GLY A 79 -12.87 -4.83 -22.16
C GLY A 79 -12.44 -3.49 -21.55
N PRO A 80 -13.36 -2.55 -21.28
CA PRO A 80 -13.03 -1.25 -20.69
C PRO A 80 -12.79 -1.31 -19.18
N TYR A 81 -13.04 -2.45 -18.53
CA TYR A 81 -13.00 -2.57 -17.08
C TYR A 81 -11.60 -2.98 -16.61
N LYS A 82 -11.05 -2.23 -15.66
CA LYS A 82 -9.88 -2.68 -14.88
C LYS A 82 -10.23 -3.96 -14.13
N ARG A 83 -11.44 -3.99 -13.55
CA ARG A 83 -11.88 -5.06 -12.67
C ARG A 83 -13.40 -5.22 -12.70
N ILE A 84 -13.86 -6.46 -12.82
CA ILE A 84 -15.24 -6.87 -12.57
C ILE A 84 -15.23 -7.73 -11.32
N THR A 85 -16.08 -7.45 -10.35
CA THR A 85 -16.18 -8.22 -9.10
C THR A 85 -17.63 -8.62 -8.85
N VAL A 86 -17.86 -9.89 -8.51
CA VAL A 86 -19.15 -10.35 -7.99
C VAL A 86 -18.94 -10.81 -6.56
N THR A 87 -19.71 -10.29 -5.60
CA THR A 87 -19.62 -10.63 -4.18
C THR A 87 -20.74 -11.56 -3.74
N ARG A 88 -20.46 -12.45 -2.79
CA ARG A 88 -21.46 -13.30 -2.13
C ARG A 88 -22.45 -12.50 -1.28
N VAL A 89 -21.98 -11.40 -0.68
CA VAL A 89 -22.81 -10.50 0.15
C VAL A 89 -23.59 -9.54 -0.74
N GLU A 90 -24.86 -9.35 -0.38
CA GLU A 90 -25.80 -8.40 -1.00
C GLU A 90 -25.90 -7.14 -0.14
N HIS A 91 -25.93 -5.96 -0.76
CA HIS A 91 -26.23 -4.70 -0.08
C HIS A 91 -27.52 -4.09 -0.60
N HIS A 92 -28.34 -3.53 0.28
CA HIS A 92 -29.60 -2.90 -0.11
C HIS A 92 -29.36 -1.57 -0.83
N HIS A 93 -30.02 -1.36 -1.98
CA HIS A 93 -29.94 -0.12 -2.73
C HIS A 93 -31.29 0.27 -3.33
N ASP A 94 -31.81 1.45 -2.97
CA ASP A 94 -33.17 1.89 -3.32
C ASP A 94 -33.27 2.82 -4.54
N PHE A 95 -32.15 3.15 -5.17
CA PHE A 95 -32.13 4.05 -6.31
C PHE A 95 -31.80 3.29 -7.60
N PRO A 96 -32.56 3.48 -8.69
CA PRO A 96 -33.78 4.28 -8.84
C PRO A 96 -35.02 3.57 -8.30
N LYS A 97 -34.89 2.28 -7.99
CA LYS A 97 -35.89 1.43 -7.33
C LYS A 97 -35.17 0.42 -6.43
N PRO A 98 -35.86 -0.18 -5.45
CA PRO A 98 -35.28 -1.21 -4.58
C PRO A 98 -34.68 -2.39 -5.35
N HIS A 99 -33.40 -2.66 -5.10
CA HIS A 99 -32.64 -3.80 -5.61
C HIS A 99 -31.45 -4.10 -4.69
N MET A 100 -30.62 -5.07 -5.07
CA MET A 100 -29.47 -5.52 -4.28
C MET A 100 -28.17 -5.40 -5.06
N ASP A 101 -27.15 -4.87 -4.41
CA ASP A 101 -25.84 -4.67 -4.98
C ASP A 101 -24.93 -5.86 -4.72
N TYR A 102 -24.43 -6.47 -5.80
CA TYR A 102 -23.47 -7.58 -5.71
C TYR A 102 -22.58 -7.74 -6.96
N ILE A 103 -22.79 -6.97 -8.02
CA ILE A 103 -21.92 -6.89 -9.20
C ILE A 103 -21.28 -5.50 -9.26
N GLU A 104 -19.96 -5.44 -9.29
CA GLU A 104 -19.18 -4.20 -9.37
C GLU A 104 -18.35 -4.15 -10.65
N HIS A 105 -18.42 -3.02 -11.36
CA HIS A 105 -17.54 -2.72 -12.49
C HIS A 105 -16.66 -1.53 -12.16
N THR A 106 -15.34 -1.71 -12.25
CA THR A 106 -14.33 -0.69 -11.98
C THR A 106 -13.60 -0.31 -13.26
N ILE A 107 -13.52 0.99 -13.52
CA ILE A 107 -12.77 1.58 -14.64
C ILE A 107 -11.60 2.43 -14.14
N ALA A 108 -10.64 2.66 -15.03
CA ALA A 108 -9.62 3.67 -14.83
C ALA A 108 -10.26 5.05 -15.03
N TYR A 109 -10.20 5.91 -14.01
CA TYR A 109 -10.84 7.22 -14.10
C TYR A 109 -10.20 8.23 -13.14
N ARG A 110 -9.85 9.40 -13.66
CA ARG A 110 -9.32 10.51 -12.87
C ARG A 110 -10.45 11.41 -12.42
N VAL A 111 -10.99 11.17 -11.23
CA VAL A 111 -12.08 11.98 -10.67
C VAL A 111 -11.60 13.39 -10.30
N PRO A 112 -12.19 14.46 -10.86
CA PRO A 112 -11.91 15.83 -10.42
C PRO A 112 -12.33 16.03 -8.96
N ALA A 113 -11.48 16.63 -8.14
CA ALA A 113 -11.70 16.74 -6.69
C ALA A 113 -12.96 17.56 -6.38
N GLU A 114 -13.18 18.63 -7.14
CA GLU A 114 -14.34 19.52 -7.06
C GLU A 114 -15.66 18.83 -7.42
N LYS A 115 -15.61 17.67 -8.10
CA LYS A 115 -16.78 16.87 -8.47
C LYS A 115 -17.10 15.75 -7.48
N ALA A 116 -16.23 15.49 -6.49
CA ALA A 116 -16.42 14.43 -5.52
C ALA A 116 -17.79 14.50 -4.82
N GLY A 117 -18.19 15.68 -4.32
CA GLY A 117 -19.48 15.85 -3.63
C GLY A 117 -20.69 15.69 -4.56
N GLU A 118 -20.55 16.01 -5.84
CA GLU A 118 -21.64 15.88 -6.81
C GLU A 118 -21.83 14.42 -7.25
N LEU A 119 -20.72 13.69 -7.43
CA LEU A 119 -20.73 12.26 -7.74
C LEU A 119 -21.33 11.44 -6.58
N THR A 120 -21.00 11.77 -5.32
CA THR A 120 -21.60 11.09 -4.16
C THR A 120 -23.08 11.43 -3.95
N ALA A 121 -23.52 12.64 -4.33
CA ALA A 121 -24.93 13.02 -4.32
C ALA A 121 -25.75 12.34 -5.43
N TYR A 122 -25.09 11.85 -6.48
CA TYR A 122 -25.74 11.21 -7.61
C TYR A 122 -26.16 9.77 -7.31
N ASP A 123 -25.24 8.92 -6.83
CA ASP A 123 -25.48 7.50 -6.61
C ASP A 123 -24.62 7.00 -5.44
N GLY A 124 -25.25 6.35 -4.45
CA GLY A 124 -24.55 5.84 -3.25
C GLY A 124 -23.70 4.60 -3.52
N SER A 125 -23.95 3.93 -4.64
CA SER A 125 -23.22 2.74 -5.10
C SER A 125 -22.16 3.06 -6.14
N LEU A 126 -22.01 4.34 -6.49
CA LEU A 126 -20.83 4.86 -7.18
C LEU A 126 -19.73 5.15 -6.14
N THR A 127 -18.55 4.59 -6.37
CA THR A 127 -17.36 4.86 -5.55
C THR A 127 -16.18 5.28 -6.42
N PHE A 128 -15.19 5.94 -5.83
CA PHE A 128 -13.95 6.29 -6.52
C PHE A 128 -12.76 6.30 -5.55
N ASP A 129 -11.59 5.96 -6.07
CA ASP A 129 -10.30 6.02 -5.40
C ASP A 129 -9.35 6.86 -6.25
N ARG A 130 -9.09 8.10 -5.83
CA ARG A 130 -8.24 9.05 -6.59
C ARG A 130 -6.78 8.62 -6.60
N THR A 131 -6.28 8.02 -5.52
CA THR A 131 -4.91 7.53 -5.44
C THR A 131 -4.67 6.41 -6.45
N ARG A 132 -5.63 5.47 -6.56
CA ARG A 132 -5.58 4.36 -7.53
C ARG A 132 -6.06 4.73 -8.94
N GLY A 133 -6.67 5.91 -9.09
CA GLY A 133 -7.28 6.36 -10.35
C GLY A 133 -8.42 5.44 -10.79
N GLU A 134 -9.34 5.13 -9.88
CA GLU A 134 -10.46 4.21 -10.10
C GLU A 134 -11.80 4.89 -9.86
N MET A 135 -12.79 4.55 -10.69
CA MET A 135 -14.22 4.79 -10.44
C MET A 135 -14.96 3.47 -10.64
N SER A 136 -15.89 3.17 -9.74
CA SER A 136 -16.62 1.91 -9.72
C SER A 136 -18.10 2.11 -9.50
N ALA A 137 -18.93 1.29 -10.15
CA ALA A 137 -20.37 1.23 -9.92
C ALA A 137 -20.75 -0.19 -9.46
N ARG A 138 -21.69 -0.28 -8.51
CA ARG A 138 -22.23 -1.55 -8.00
C ARG A 138 -23.75 -1.61 -8.18
N CYS A 139 -24.25 -2.77 -8.62
CA CYS A 139 -25.66 -3.03 -8.89
C CYS A 139 -25.94 -4.55 -8.95
N ASP A 140 -27.17 -4.97 -9.26
CA ASP A 140 -27.53 -6.36 -9.62
C ASP A 140 -27.35 -6.66 -11.11
N LEU A 141 -27.23 -5.62 -11.95
CA LEU A 141 -27.14 -5.72 -13.40
C LEU A 141 -25.93 -4.97 -13.95
N GLU A 142 -25.22 -5.59 -14.90
CA GLU A 142 -24.10 -4.95 -15.61
C GLU A 142 -24.55 -3.69 -16.36
N GLY A 143 -25.68 -3.74 -17.08
CA GLY A 143 -26.15 -2.58 -17.85
C GLY A 143 -26.45 -1.36 -16.99
N HIS A 144 -26.87 -1.57 -15.74
CA HIS A 144 -27.07 -0.48 -14.78
C HIS A 144 -25.75 0.06 -14.23
N ASN A 145 -24.73 -0.78 -14.04
CA ASN A 145 -23.38 -0.30 -13.75
C ASN A 145 -22.82 0.56 -14.89
N ILE A 146 -23.04 0.15 -16.15
CA ILE A 146 -22.67 0.94 -17.34
C ILE A 146 -23.40 2.30 -17.33
N LEU A 147 -24.70 2.30 -17.06
CA LEU A 147 -25.51 3.52 -16.92
C LEU A 147 -24.98 4.42 -15.80
N THR A 148 -24.67 3.86 -14.63
CA THR A 148 -24.08 4.60 -13.50
C THR A 148 -22.78 5.28 -13.91
N LEU A 149 -21.85 4.55 -14.52
CA LEU A 149 -20.55 5.07 -14.95
C LEU A 149 -20.66 6.14 -16.05
N ASN A 150 -21.56 5.96 -17.02
CA ASN A 150 -21.78 6.94 -18.08
C ASN A 150 -22.31 8.27 -17.54
N LEU A 151 -23.32 8.23 -16.66
CA LEU A 151 -23.88 9.44 -16.05
C LEU A 151 -22.90 10.07 -15.03
N ALA A 152 -22.09 9.26 -14.35
CA ALA A 152 -20.99 9.75 -13.52
C ALA A 152 -19.96 10.54 -14.36
N ASN A 153 -19.61 10.04 -15.55
CA ASN A 153 -18.76 10.77 -16.48
C ASN A 153 -19.40 12.11 -16.93
N ASP A 154 -20.70 12.12 -17.20
CA ASP A 154 -21.41 13.37 -17.54
C ASP A 154 -21.38 14.39 -16.40
N ILE A 155 -21.41 13.94 -15.14
CA ILE A 155 -21.24 14.82 -13.98
C ILE A 155 -19.80 15.32 -13.87
N ALA A 156 -18.83 14.42 -13.96
CA ALA A 156 -17.41 14.72 -13.82
C ALA A 156 -16.93 15.71 -14.90
N THR A 157 -17.51 15.64 -16.10
CA THR A 157 -17.25 16.56 -17.22
C THR A 157 -18.15 17.79 -17.24
N ALA A 158 -18.94 18.01 -16.17
CA ALA A 158 -19.88 19.13 -16.01
C ALA A 158 -20.98 19.23 -17.09
N ASN A 159 -21.24 18.16 -17.82
CA ASN A 159 -22.35 18.06 -18.76
C ASN A 159 -23.71 17.87 -18.07
N LYS A 160 -23.72 17.31 -16.85
CA LYS A 160 -24.92 17.14 -16.03
C LYS A 160 -24.66 17.47 -14.57
N SER A 161 -25.71 17.88 -13.89
CA SER A 161 -25.77 17.87 -12.43
C SER A 161 -26.19 16.50 -11.89
N ALA A 162 -25.89 16.23 -10.61
CA ALA A 162 -26.36 15.02 -9.93
C ALA A 162 -27.88 14.83 -10.04
N ARG A 163 -28.67 15.90 -9.91
CA ARG A 163 -30.13 15.86 -10.02
C ARG A 163 -30.60 15.46 -11.43
N GLN A 164 -29.97 16.02 -12.46
CA GLN A 164 -30.28 15.68 -13.85
C GLN A 164 -29.92 14.22 -14.13
N ALA A 165 -28.74 13.79 -13.70
CA ALA A 165 -28.29 12.40 -13.84
C ALA A 165 -29.24 11.42 -13.12
N ARG A 166 -29.71 11.73 -11.90
CA ARG A 166 -30.69 10.87 -11.19
C ARG A 166 -32.01 10.72 -11.95
N LYS A 167 -32.52 11.81 -12.52
CA LYS A 167 -33.75 11.79 -13.34
C LYS A 167 -33.54 10.96 -14.61
N GLU A 168 -32.41 11.16 -15.28
CA GLU A 168 -32.05 10.46 -16.51
C GLU A 168 -31.80 8.97 -16.29
N PHE A 169 -31.20 8.59 -15.15
CA PHE A 169 -31.06 7.19 -14.75
C PHE A 169 -32.43 6.50 -14.72
N GLY A 170 -33.40 7.09 -14.00
CA GLY A 170 -34.75 6.54 -13.92
C GLY A 170 -35.41 6.38 -15.29
N GLN A 171 -35.24 7.37 -16.18
CA GLN A 171 -35.77 7.30 -17.55
C GLN A 171 -35.11 6.16 -18.35
N ASN A 172 -33.79 6.02 -18.29
CA ASN A 172 -33.09 4.93 -18.98
C ASN A 172 -33.50 3.55 -18.45
N VAL A 173 -33.70 3.39 -17.14
CA VAL A 173 -34.19 2.13 -16.57
C VAL A 173 -35.61 1.81 -17.05
N VAL A 174 -36.49 2.80 -17.17
CA VAL A 174 -37.83 2.61 -17.74
C VAL A 174 -37.75 2.20 -19.21
N ASP A 175 -36.93 2.88 -20.00
CA ASP A 175 -36.77 2.57 -21.43
C ASP A 175 -36.14 1.19 -21.66
N ASP A 176 -35.17 0.79 -20.84
CA ASP A 176 -34.58 -0.56 -20.88
C ASP A 176 -35.62 -1.63 -20.53
N ALA A 177 -36.46 -1.40 -19.50
CA ALA A 177 -37.56 -2.29 -19.13
C ALA A 177 -38.64 -2.42 -20.23
N LEU A 178 -38.78 -1.40 -21.09
CA LEU A 178 -39.65 -1.44 -22.27
C LEU A 178 -38.98 -2.08 -23.50
N GLY A 179 -37.76 -2.62 -23.36
CA GLY A 179 -37.03 -3.27 -24.44
C GLY A 179 -36.43 -2.31 -25.47
N LYS A 180 -36.22 -1.04 -25.11
CA LYS A 180 -35.63 -0.04 -26.03
C LYS A 180 -34.10 -0.04 -26.03
N TYR A 181 -33.46 -0.69 -25.05
CA TYR A 181 -32.01 -0.82 -24.91
C TYR A 181 -31.25 0.51 -25.08
N PRO A 182 -31.48 1.49 -24.19
CA PRO A 182 -30.92 2.82 -24.36
C PRO A 182 -29.38 2.80 -24.43
N PRO A 183 -28.73 3.68 -25.21
CA PRO A 183 -27.27 3.67 -25.36
C PRO A 183 -26.48 3.77 -24.06
N TYR A 184 -27.08 4.34 -23.00
CA TYR A 184 -26.44 4.44 -21.69
C TYR A 184 -26.30 3.11 -20.95
N THR A 185 -27.09 2.08 -21.28
CA THR A 185 -27.05 0.77 -20.58
C THR A 185 -26.24 -0.29 -21.32
N THR A 186 -25.82 -0.04 -22.56
CA THR A 186 -25.25 -1.07 -23.44
C THR A 186 -23.73 -1.03 -23.54
N ALA A 187 -23.13 0.17 -23.49
CA ALA A 187 -21.68 0.36 -23.50
C ALA A 187 -21.28 1.68 -22.81
N LEU A 188 -20.02 1.78 -22.41
CA LEU A 188 -19.46 3.08 -22.01
C LEU A 188 -19.47 4.03 -23.21
N ARG A 189 -19.92 5.25 -22.98
CA ARG A 189 -20.03 6.33 -23.97
C ARG A 189 -18.77 7.20 -24.06
N PHE A 190 -17.72 6.78 -23.37
CA PHE A 190 -16.40 7.36 -23.33
C PHE A 190 -15.38 6.22 -23.22
N GLU A 191 -14.15 6.46 -23.67
CA GLU A 191 -13.05 5.51 -23.46
C GLU A 191 -12.36 5.86 -22.12
N PRO A 192 -12.34 4.94 -21.14
CA PRO A 192 -11.58 5.16 -19.90
C PRO A 192 -10.10 5.40 -20.18
N GLU A 193 -9.53 6.44 -19.58
CA GLU A 193 -8.10 6.73 -19.68
C GLU A 193 -7.27 5.56 -19.13
N LYS A 194 -6.27 5.11 -19.88
CA LYS A 194 -5.45 3.94 -19.48
C LYS A 194 -4.22 4.32 -18.67
N ASN A 195 -3.73 5.54 -18.82
CA ASN A 195 -2.51 6.05 -18.20
C ASN A 195 -2.81 7.35 -17.44
N ASN A 196 -1.98 7.68 -16.44
CA ASN A 196 -2.02 8.96 -15.71
C ASN A 196 -3.35 9.31 -14.99
N VAL A 197 -4.15 8.29 -14.69
CA VAL A 197 -5.40 8.46 -13.94
C VAL A 197 -5.21 8.53 -12.43
N THR A 198 -4.04 8.12 -11.94
CA THR A 198 -3.70 8.14 -10.52
C THR A 198 -3.43 9.57 -10.07
N PHE A 199 -3.87 9.88 -8.86
CA PHE A 199 -3.57 11.12 -8.16
C PHE A 199 -2.97 10.75 -6.82
N ALA A 200 -1.68 10.41 -6.81
CA ALA A 200 -0.96 10.22 -5.56
C ALA A 200 -0.80 11.59 -4.88
N ASP A 201 -1.18 11.68 -3.61
CA ASP A 201 -0.97 12.88 -2.81
C ASP A 201 0.53 13.20 -2.69
N THR A 202 0.82 14.48 -2.50
CA THR A 202 2.19 14.98 -2.30
C THR A 202 2.47 15.16 -0.81
N PRO A 203 3.72 14.92 -0.35
CA PRO A 203 4.09 15.19 1.03
C PRO A 203 3.85 16.66 1.41
N VAL A 204 3.34 16.89 2.62
CA VAL A 204 3.14 18.24 3.20
C VAL A 204 4.13 18.56 4.31
N ILE A 205 4.88 17.57 4.78
CA ILE A 205 5.93 17.80 5.76
C ILE A 205 7.12 18.46 5.01
N PRO A 206 7.53 19.66 5.44
CA PRO A 206 8.65 20.35 4.81
C PRO A 206 9.92 19.48 4.82
N GLY A 207 10.50 19.23 3.66
CA GLY A 207 11.73 18.44 3.51
C GLY A 207 11.51 16.93 3.41
N SER A 208 10.26 16.46 3.37
CA SER A 208 9.93 15.05 3.18
C SER A 208 10.62 14.41 1.97
N PRO A 209 10.94 13.11 2.07
CA PRO A 209 11.40 12.36 0.91
C PRO A 209 10.40 12.38 -0.24
N GLU A 210 10.92 12.53 -1.45
CA GLU A 210 10.16 12.41 -2.68
C GLU A 210 10.56 11.14 -3.43
N ARG A 211 9.62 10.55 -4.16
CA ARG A 211 9.97 9.48 -5.10
C ARG A 211 10.78 10.08 -6.27
N PRO A 212 11.76 9.34 -6.83
CA PRO A 212 12.42 9.74 -8.06
C PRO A 212 11.38 10.04 -9.14
N ILE A 213 11.52 11.18 -9.82
CA ILE A 213 10.66 11.51 -10.95
C ILE A 213 11.07 10.61 -12.11
N THR A 214 10.18 9.71 -12.53
CA THR A 214 10.41 8.80 -13.67
C THR A 214 9.91 9.37 -15.00
N ASP A 215 9.32 10.57 -15.00
CA ASP A 215 8.84 11.25 -16.20
C ASP A 215 10.01 11.91 -16.95
N PRO A 216 10.29 11.51 -18.21
CA PRO A 216 11.38 12.04 -19.02
C PRO A 216 11.22 13.53 -19.40
N ASN A 217 10.05 14.15 -19.23
CA ASN A 217 9.80 15.56 -19.58
C ASN A 217 10.00 16.55 -18.42
N THR A 218 10.32 16.07 -17.22
CA THR A 218 10.59 16.89 -16.03
C THR A 218 12.09 17.11 -15.87
N ARG A 219 12.50 18.33 -15.47
CA ARG A 219 13.92 18.73 -15.36
C ARG A 219 14.74 17.68 -14.61
N SER A 220 15.74 17.14 -15.30
CA SER A 220 16.72 16.19 -14.75
C SER A 220 17.44 16.79 -13.53
N ARG A 221 17.40 16.09 -12.38
CA ARG A 221 18.23 16.42 -11.21
C ARG A 221 19.69 16.12 -11.54
N SER A 222 20.63 16.96 -11.08
CA SER A 222 22.05 16.64 -11.25
C SER A 222 22.38 15.36 -10.50
N LYS A 223 23.30 14.54 -11.05
CA LYS A 223 23.73 13.28 -10.44
C LYS A 223 24.24 13.46 -9.00
N GLU A 224 24.89 14.59 -8.73
CA GLU A 224 25.39 15.03 -7.43
C GLU A 224 24.24 15.22 -6.43
N SER A 225 23.21 16.00 -6.80
CA SER A 225 22.01 16.19 -5.96
C SER A 225 21.22 14.89 -5.71
N ALA A 226 21.30 13.93 -6.64
CA ALA A 226 20.66 12.64 -6.49
C ALA A 226 21.40 11.73 -5.49
N GLY A 227 22.74 11.81 -5.43
CA GLY A 227 23.56 11.05 -4.48
C GLY A 227 23.33 11.48 -3.03
N ASP A 228 23.44 12.78 -2.77
CA ASP A 228 23.17 13.33 -1.44
C ASP A 228 21.68 13.22 -1.05
N GLY A 229 20.76 13.34 -2.01
CA GLY A 229 19.34 13.10 -1.78
C GLY A 229 19.01 11.67 -1.35
N GLU A 230 19.64 10.66 -1.98
CA GLU A 230 19.52 9.26 -1.53
C GLU A 230 20.11 9.05 -0.13
N ILE A 231 21.23 9.71 0.20
CA ILE A 231 21.83 9.65 1.55
C ILE A 231 20.88 10.22 2.61
N LEU A 232 20.28 11.38 2.36
CA LEU A 232 19.28 11.95 3.27
C LEU A 232 18.04 11.04 3.38
N GLY A 233 17.62 10.43 2.27
CA GLY A 233 16.54 9.43 2.25
C GLY A 233 16.86 8.22 3.12
N PHE A 234 18.09 7.71 3.03
CA PHE A 234 18.60 6.61 3.86
C PHE A 234 18.53 6.95 5.36
N ILE A 235 19.06 8.12 5.76
CA ILE A 235 19.07 8.54 7.17
C ILE A 235 17.63 8.65 7.68
N GLY A 236 16.74 9.26 6.88
CA GLY A 236 15.31 9.35 7.22
C GLY A 236 14.67 7.99 7.40
N ALA A 237 14.93 7.03 6.49
CA ALA A 237 14.38 5.68 6.59
C ALA A 237 14.86 4.91 7.82
N VAL A 238 16.15 5.01 8.17
CA VAL A 238 16.66 4.41 9.41
C VAL A 238 15.99 5.03 10.63
N SER A 239 15.92 6.37 10.70
CA SER A 239 15.27 7.04 11.83
C SER A 239 13.79 6.69 11.96
N ASP A 240 13.04 6.62 10.85
CA ASP A 240 11.63 6.19 10.87
C ASP A 240 11.47 4.77 11.43
N ASN A 241 12.31 3.82 10.99
CA ASN A 241 12.26 2.43 11.48
C ASN A 241 12.49 2.36 12.99
N GLU A 242 13.51 3.06 13.48
CA GLU A 242 13.88 3.12 14.90
C GLU A 242 12.77 3.79 15.75
N ILE A 243 12.17 4.86 15.24
CA ILE A 243 11.01 5.53 15.85
C ILE A 243 9.84 4.55 16.01
N VAL A 244 9.48 3.82 14.95
CA VAL A 244 8.33 2.89 14.99
C VAL A 244 8.62 1.69 15.89
N ALA A 245 9.84 1.13 15.86
CA ALA A 245 10.24 0.04 16.74
C ALA A 245 10.23 0.46 18.22
N ALA A 246 10.74 1.65 18.53
CA ALA A 246 10.70 2.22 19.87
C ALA A 246 9.27 2.54 20.36
N LEU A 247 8.40 3.02 19.46
CA LEU A 247 6.98 3.22 19.76
C LEU A 247 6.27 1.91 20.11
N GLU A 248 6.56 0.83 19.38
CA GLU A 248 6.00 -0.48 19.69
C GLU A 248 6.52 -1.01 21.02
N ALA A 249 7.82 -0.88 21.29
CA ALA A 249 8.40 -1.21 22.59
C ALA A 249 7.72 -0.45 23.75
N GLY A 250 7.35 0.83 23.53
CA GLY A 250 6.62 1.64 24.50
C GLY A 250 5.22 1.13 24.86
N LYS A 251 4.60 0.28 24.03
CA LYS A 251 3.29 -0.33 24.30
C LYS A 251 3.38 -1.62 25.10
N LYS A 252 4.57 -2.23 25.17
CA LYS A 252 4.81 -3.53 25.80
C LYS A 252 5.11 -3.36 27.29
N LYS A 253 4.85 -4.40 28.09
CA LYS A 253 5.15 -4.42 29.54
C LYS A 253 6.63 -4.73 29.80
N LEU A 254 7.51 -3.77 29.52
CA LEU A 254 8.95 -3.95 29.60
C LEU A 254 9.51 -3.58 30.98
N SER A 255 10.76 -3.97 31.25
CA SER A 255 11.47 -3.51 32.43
C SER A 255 11.74 -2.00 32.34
N PRO A 256 11.85 -1.27 33.47
CA PRO A 256 12.08 0.17 33.47
C PRO A 256 13.32 0.59 32.64
N ALA A 257 14.36 -0.24 32.64
CA ALA A 257 15.59 0.03 31.89
C ALA A 257 15.39 -0.08 30.38
N VAL A 258 14.67 -1.10 29.89
CA VAL A 258 14.37 -1.26 28.46
C VAL A 258 13.37 -0.19 27.99
N THR A 259 12.38 0.17 28.82
CA THR A 259 11.47 1.29 28.53
C THR A 259 12.23 2.62 28.40
N ALA A 260 13.20 2.87 29.29
CA ALA A 260 14.03 4.08 29.23
C ALA A 260 14.88 4.12 27.95
N TYR A 261 15.47 2.97 27.56
CA TYR A 261 16.25 2.85 26.33
C TYR A 261 15.38 3.10 25.08
N ALA A 262 14.22 2.47 24.97
CA ALA A 262 13.28 2.70 23.87
C ALA A 262 12.84 4.17 23.80
N LYS A 263 12.54 4.80 24.94
CA LYS A 263 12.19 6.23 24.98
C LYS A 263 13.32 7.12 24.48
N MET A 264 14.57 6.82 24.84
CA MET A 264 15.74 7.54 24.34
C MET A 264 15.86 7.41 22.83
N LEU A 265 15.77 6.19 22.28
CA LEU A 265 15.82 5.95 20.84
C LEU A 265 14.73 6.72 20.10
N HIS A 266 13.48 6.63 20.56
CA HIS A 266 12.36 7.36 19.96
C HIS A 266 12.63 8.89 19.89
N GLN A 267 13.14 9.47 20.98
CA GLN A 267 13.40 10.91 21.04
C GLN A 267 14.59 11.33 20.17
N GLU A 268 15.68 10.58 20.19
CA GLU A 268 16.90 10.94 19.47
C GLU A 268 16.78 10.69 17.97
N HIS A 269 16.17 9.59 17.55
CA HIS A 269 15.87 9.35 16.13
C HIS A 269 14.82 10.33 15.60
N GLY A 270 13.83 10.73 16.42
CA GLY A 270 12.89 11.81 16.07
C GLY A 270 13.59 13.14 15.78
N LYS A 271 14.54 13.55 16.62
CA LYS A 271 15.36 14.76 16.39
C LYS A 271 16.25 14.62 15.16
N ASN A 272 16.81 13.44 14.94
CA ASN A 272 17.67 13.19 13.77
C ASN A 272 16.86 13.26 12.46
N LEU A 273 15.64 12.72 12.44
CA LEU A 273 14.74 12.83 11.30
C LEU A 273 14.41 14.30 11.02
N GLU A 274 13.95 15.04 12.04
CA GLU A 274 13.66 16.48 11.91
C GLU A 274 14.85 17.27 11.34
N ALA A 275 16.05 17.05 11.88
CA ALA A 275 17.27 17.68 11.39
C ALA A 275 17.60 17.28 9.93
N THR A 276 17.36 16.02 9.56
CA THR A 276 17.57 15.52 8.19
C THR A 276 16.65 16.22 7.20
N LEU A 277 15.36 16.34 7.52
CA LEU A 277 14.38 17.03 6.67
C LEU A 277 14.73 18.52 6.54
N ALA A 278 14.99 19.19 7.67
CA ALA A 278 15.36 20.60 7.69
C ALA A 278 16.66 20.88 6.92
N LEU A 279 17.64 19.98 7.01
CA LEU A 279 18.88 20.09 6.24
C LEU A 279 18.61 20.04 4.75
N GLY A 280 17.87 19.03 4.28
CA GLY A 280 17.55 18.87 2.86
C GLY A 280 16.90 20.12 2.27
N GLN A 281 15.98 20.74 3.01
CA GLN A 281 15.40 22.02 2.62
C GLN A 281 16.44 23.14 2.54
N LYS A 282 17.25 23.28 3.60
CA LYS A 282 18.24 24.36 3.72
C LYS A 282 19.26 24.34 2.58
N ILE A 283 19.68 23.16 2.14
CA ILE A 283 20.67 23.00 1.06
C ILE A 283 20.04 22.76 -0.31
N ASN A 284 18.71 22.79 -0.40
CA ASN A 284 17.96 22.49 -1.63
C ASN A 284 18.32 21.11 -2.23
N VAL A 285 18.48 20.10 -1.36
CA VAL A 285 18.68 18.69 -1.73
C VAL A 285 17.54 17.89 -1.09
N THR A 286 16.51 17.61 -1.88
CA THR A 286 15.37 16.82 -1.42
C THR A 286 15.78 15.39 -1.14
N PRO A 287 15.45 14.81 0.04
CA PRO A 287 15.63 13.38 0.28
C PRO A 287 14.88 12.54 -0.77
N ILE A 288 15.43 11.41 -1.17
CA ILE A 288 14.86 10.60 -2.27
C ILE A 288 14.53 9.19 -1.80
N GLU A 289 13.30 8.76 -2.10
CA GLU A 289 12.83 7.40 -1.84
C GLU A 289 13.20 6.46 -3.00
N THR A 290 14.47 6.05 -3.06
CA THR A 290 14.96 5.08 -4.06
C THR A 290 14.56 3.65 -3.67
N ALA A 291 14.72 2.69 -4.60
CA ALA A 291 14.48 1.28 -4.29
C ALA A 291 15.37 0.75 -3.14
N ALA A 292 16.56 1.31 -2.95
CA ALA A 292 17.44 0.96 -1.83
C ALA A 292 16.90 1.50 -0.50
N VAL A 293 16.40 2.74 -0.48
CA VAL A 293 15.78 3.35 0.69
C VAL A 293 14.49 2.62 1.08
N ASP A 294 13.63 2.31 0.10
CA ASP A 294 12.40 1.53 0.31
C ASP A 294 12.69 0.15 0.91
N LYS A 295 13.74 -0.53 0.42
CA LYS A 295 14.17 -1.83 0.96
C LYS A 295 14.55 -1.75 2.44
N LEU A 296 15.15 -0.66 2.91
CA LEU A 296 15.47 -0.47 4.33
C LEU A 296 14.20 -0.34 5.17
N ARG A 297 13.21 0.41 4.69
CA ARG A 297 11.90 0.54 5.34
C ARG A 297 11.21 -0.81 5.45
N VAL A 298 11.20 -1.57 4.36
CA VAL A 298 10.63 -2.93 4.33
C VAL A 298 11.38 -3.87 5.28
N SER A 299 12.71 -3.79 5.34
CA SER A 299 13.52 -4.60 6.26
C SER A 299 13.16 -4.32 7.72
N GLY A 300 13.15 -3.06 8.13
CA GLY A 300 12.80 -2.67 9.50
C GLY A 300 11.35 -3.03 9.86
N ALA A 301 10.40 -2.87 8.93
CA ALA A 301 9.03 -3.33 9.12
C ALA A 301 8.93 -4.86 9.30
N GLY A 302 9.74 -5.63 8.57
CA GLY A 302 9.83 -7.09 8.70
C GLY A 302 10.41 -7.53 10.04
N GLU A 303 11.49 -6.89 10.49
CA GLU A 303 12.08 -7.13 11.81
C GLU A 303 11.08 -6.80 12.93
N LEU A 304 10.39 -5.67 12.83
CA LEU A 304 9.34 -5.31 13.77
C LEU A 304 8.17 -6.29 13.78
N ALA A 305 7.74 -6.79 12.61
CA ALA A 305 6.70 -7.80 12.51
C ALA A 305 7.10 -9.11 13.20
N ALA A 306 8.39 -9.48 13.17
CA ALA A 306 8.90 -10.64 13.89
C ALA A 306 8.91 -10.44 15.43
N LEU A 307 9.01 -9.19 15.90
CA LEU A 307 8.90 -8.85 17.33
C LEU A 307 7.46 -8.76 17.83
N ALA A 308 6.51 -8.43 16.95
CA ALA A 308 5.10 -8.19 17.29
C ALA A 308 4.42 -9.26 18.16
N PRO A 309 4.60 -10.58 17.94
CA PRO A 309 3.96 -11.61 18.77
C PRO A 309 4.58 -11.77 20.16
N LEU A 310 5.76 -11.19 20.40
CA LEU A 310 6.47 -11.31 21.67
C LEU A 310 5.91 -10.33 22.70
N GLU A 311 6.04 -10.69 23.98
CA GLU A 311 5.58 -9.88 25.11
C GLU A 311 6.60 -9.84 26.24
N GLY A 312 6.48 -8.82 27.09
CA GLY A 312 7.28 -8.69 28.32
C GLY A 312 8.78 -8.84 28.11
N ASN A 313 9.42 -9.72 28.90
CA ASN A 313 10.87 -9.92 28.87
C ASN A 313 11.37 -10.54 27.55
N GLU A 314 10.55 -11.36 26.90
CA GLU A 314 10.91 -11.97 25.61
C GLU A 314 10.99 -10.90 24.53
N PHE A 315 9.97 -10.04 24.45
CA PHE A 315 10.00 -8.86 23.59
C PHE A 315 11.21 -7.97 23.92
N GLY A 316 11.39 -7.62 25.20
CA GLY A 316 12.46 -6.71 25.61
C GLY A 316 13.86 -7.22 25.23
N SER A 317 14.08 -8.53 25.34
CA SER A 317 15.35 -9.16 24.96
C SER A 317 15.56 -9.17 23.44
N ALA A 318 14.52 -9.54 22.68
CA ALA A 318 14.56 -9.58 21.22
C ALA A 318 14.70 -8.18 20.61
N TYR A 319 13.97 -7.20 21.15
CA TYR A 319 14.07 -5.79 20.80
C TYR A 319 15.50 -5.27 20.99
N LEU A 320 16.09 -5.49 22.17
CA LEU A 320 17.46 -5.03 22.45
C LEU A 320 18.49 -5.68 21.52
N LEU A 321 18.32 -6.97 21.19
CA LEU A 321 19.16 -7.67 20.22
C LEU A 321 19.04 -7.04 18.82
N ALA A 322 17.83 -6.75 18.36
CA ALA A 322 17.58 -6.08 17.08
C ALA A 322 18.27 -4.71 17.05
N MET A 323 18.03 -3.85 18.04
CA MET A 323 18.65 -2.52 18.09
C MET A 323 20.18 -2.59 18.06
N ILE A 324 20.80 -3.52 18.78
CA ILE A 324 22.27 -3.68 18.76
C ILE A 324 22.76 -4.12 17.37
N LYS A 325 22.06 -5.06 16.73
CA LYS A 325 22.38 -5.54 15.38
C LYS A 325 22.27 -4.38 14.39
N ASP A 326 21.13 -3.71 14.35
CA ASP A 326 20.78 -2.73 13.32
C ASP A 326 21.67 -1.48 13.44
N HIS A 327 21.92 -0.99 14.66
CA HIS A 327 22.88 0.11 14.87
C HIS A 327 24.31 -0.29 14.47
N THR A 328 24.71 -1.56 14.65
CA THR A 328 26.02 -2.05 14.18
C THR A 328 26.09 -2.04 12.65
N GLU A 329 25.05 -2.51 11.97
CA GLU A 329 24.97 -2.55 10.51
C GLU A 329 24.93 -1.14 9.91
N VAL A 330 24.12 -0.23 10.48
CA VAL A 330 24.03 1.17 10.05
C VAL A 330 25.35 1.90 10.19
N LEU A 331 26.10 1.72 11.28
CA LEU A 331 27.45 2.29 11.41
C LEU A 331 28.37 1.78 10.31
N GLY A 332 28.32 0.48 10.01
CA GLY A 332 29.07 -0.11 8.91
C GLY A 332 28.71 0.51 7.54
N MET A 333 27.43 0.80 7.29
CA MET A 333 26.98 1.46 6.06
C MET A 333 27.44 2.92 6.00
N ILE A 334 27.32 3.67 7.10
CA ILE A 334 27.78 5.06 7.17
C ILE A 334 29.28 5.15 6.86
N ASP A 335 30.09 4.32 7.51
CA ASP A 335 31.56 4.34 7.38
C ASP A 335 32.06 3.89 6.02
N ASN A 336 31.50 2.78 5.53
CA ASN A 336 32.07 2.13 4.36
C ASN A 336 31.47 2.62 3.05
N GLN A 337 30.30 3.27 3.09
CA GLN A 337 29.55 3.64 1.89
C GLN A 337 29.13 5.12 1.92
N LEU A 338 28.32 5.55 2.90
CA LEU A 338 27.64 6.85 2.82
C LEU A 338 28.61 8.03 2.94
N LEU A 339 29.53 8.01 3.91
CA LEU A 339 30.53 9.07 4.08
C LEU A 339 31.47 9.20 2.86
N LYS A 340 31.72 8.10 2.14
CA LYS A 340 32.56 8.10 0.93
C LYS A 340 31.83 8.62 -0.30
N ARG A 341 30.50 8.53 -0.31
CA ARG A 341 29.63 8.95 -1.42
C ARG A 341 29.06 10.35 -1.24
N ALA A 342 28.97 10.86 -0.02
CA ALA A 342 28.46 12.20 0.25
C ALA A 342 29.36 13.24 -0.44
N GLU A 343 28.74 14.18 -1.14
CA GLU A 343 29.46 15.22 -1.89
C GLU A 343 29.31 16.56 -1.20
N ASN A 344 28.10 16.90 -0.75
CA ASN A 344 27.80 18.10 0.00
C ASN A 344 28.39 18.06 1.42
N GLU A 345 29.17 19.07 1.78
CA GLU A 345 29.82 19.18 3.10
C GLU A 345 28.84 19.22 4.27
N ALA A 346 27.65 19.81 4.09
CA ALA A 346 26.62 19.81 5.13
C ALA A 346 26.04 18.41 5.34
N VAL A 347 25.90 17.61 4.27
CA VAL A 347 25.47 16.20 4.33
C VAL A 347 26.55 15.34 4.99
N LYS A 348 27.83 15.53 4.63
CA LYS A 348 28.96 14.85 5.31
C LYS A 348 28.99 15.14 6.81
N LYS A 349 28.78 16.40 7.18
CA LYS A 349 28.71 16.80 8.59
C LYS A 349 27.54 16.11 9.29
N HIS A 350 26.35 16.16 8.69
CA HIS A 350 25.15 15.53 9.25
C HIS A 350 25.30 14.02 9.41
N LEU A 351 25.90 13.33 8.44
CA LEU A 351 26.26 11.91 8.55
C LEU A 351 27.24 11.65 9.71
N THR A 352 28.23 12.51 9.89
CA THR A 352 29.22 12.37 10.97
C THR A 352 28.58 12.55 12.35
N ASP A 353 27.68 13.52 12.47
CA ASP A 353 26.90 13.75 13.70
C ASP A 353 25.97 12.54 13.95
N THR A 354 25.22 12.10 12.93
CA THR A 354 24.33 10.91 12.98
C THR A 354 25.11 9.68 13.43
N ARG A 355 26.27 9.42 12.83
CA ARG A 355 27.16 8.31 13.19
C ARG A 355 27.52 8.32 14.67
N SER A 356 27.87 9.50 15.21
CA SER A 356 28.20 9.65 16.63
C SER A 356 27.02 9.27 17.54
N HIS A 357 25.82 9.70 17.18
CA HIS A 357 24.59 9.32 17.91
C HIS A 357 24.32 7.81 17.85
N VAL A 358 24.36 7.21 16.65
CA VAL A 358 24.15 5.76 16.48
C VAL A 358 25.18 4.94 17.27
N ALA A 359 26.44 5.39 17.32
CA ALA A 359 27.48 4.74 18.12
C ALA A 359 27.19 4.80 19.64
N ASN A 360 26.67 5.93 20.13
CA ASN A 360 26.27 6.08 21.53
C ASN A 360 25.06 5.18 21.85
N HIS A 361 24.06 5.13 20.97
CA HIS A 361 22.90 4.24 21.10
C HIS A 361 23.33 2.78 21.19
N LEU A 362 24.21 2.34 20.29
CA LEU A 362 24.77 0.99 20.29
C LEU A 362 25.50 0.67 21.59
N ALA A 363 26.28 1.62 22.12
CA ALA A 363 27.00 1.45 23.37
C ALA A 363 26.05 1.28 24.56
N GLU A 364 25.01 2.12 24.66
CA GLU A 364 23.97 2.01 25.68
C GLU A 364 23.19 0.69 25.56
N GLY A 365 22.85 0.27 24.33
CA GLY A 365 22.18 -1.01 24.09
C GLY A 365 23.03 -2.22 24.56
N LYS A 366 24.32 -2.24 24.21
CA LYS A 366 25.26 -3.29 24.66
C LYS A 366 25.43 -3.30 26.17
N LYS A 367 25.55 -2.13 26.81
CA LYS A 367 25.65 -2.00 28.26
C LYS A 367 24.38 -2.52 28.95
N LEU A 368 23.21 -2.15 28.45
CA LEU A 368 21.94 -2.65 28.95
C LEU A 368 21.84 -4.17 28.81
N GLN A 369 22.23 -4.73 27.66
CA GLN A 369 22.18 -6.18 27.43
C GLN A 369 23.08 -6.93 28.42
N ALA A 370 24.27 -6.40 28.71
CA ALA A 370 25.17 -7.00 29.70
C ALA A 370 24.59 -6.97 31.12
N SER A 371 23.85 -5.91 31.48
CA SER A 371 23.20 -5.79 32.80
C SER A 371 22.01 -6.74 33.00
N LEU A 372 21.32 -7.13 31.93
CA LEU A 372 20.17 -8.05 31.98
C LEU A 372 20.58 -9.54 32.02
N LYS A 373 21.87 -9.84 31.80
CA LYS A 373 22.44 -11.20 31.89
C LYS A 373 22.96 -11.54 33.29
N GLN A 374 22.99 -10.56 34.19
CA GLN A 374 23.35 -10.70 35.60
C GLN A 374 22.07 -10.85 36.42
#